data_AF-A0A661VV79-F1
#
_entry.id   AF-A0A661VV79-F1
#
_cell.length_a   1.000
_cell.length_b   1.000
_cell.length_c   1.000
_cell.angle_alpha   90.00
_cell.angle_beta   90.00
_cell.angle_gamma   90.00
#
_symmetry.space_group_name_H-M   'P 1'
#
loop_
_entity.id
_entity.type
_entity.pdbx_description
1 polymer ?
#
loop_
_entity_poly.entity_id
_entity_poly.type
_entity_poly.pdbx_seq_one_letter_code
_entity_poly.pdbx_strand_id
1 'polypeptide(L)' 'MVVGVMPGRLYEAQERRLSPSDVLVLYTDGVTEAFNASREMFGVERLIEAVRTHSALSAQG' A
#
# COMPACT_ATOMS: atom_id res chain seq x y z
N MET A 1 2.29 16.57 -0.51
CA MET A 1 1.80 17.55 0.49
C MET A 1 1.86 16.87 1.85
N VAL A 2 2.58 17.44 2.81
CA VAL A 2 2.80 16.82 4.13
C VAL A 2 1.55 16.99 5.00
N VAL A 3 1.17 15.94 5.73
CA VAL A 3 0.06 15.96 6.71
C VAL A 3 0.53 16.64 7.99
N GLY A 4 -0.34 17.41 8.64
CA GLY A 4 -0.05 18.02 9.96
C GLY A 4 0.61 19.41 9.94
N VAL A 5 0.87 19.99 8.76
CA VAL A 5 1.50 21.33 8.64
C VAL A 5 0.54 22.51 8.76
N MET A 6 -0.78 22.27 8.64
CA MET A 6 -1.80 23.32 8.74
C MET A 6 -2.61 23.17 10.03
N PRO A 7 -2.49 24.12 10.99
CA PRO A 7 -3.30 24.14 12.20
C PRO A 7 -4.79 24.17 11.89
N GLY A 8 -5.60 23.43 12.65
CA GLY A 8 -7.06 23.39 12.49
C GLY A 8 -7.57 22.62 11.26
N ARG A 9 -6.70 21.97 10.48
CA ARG A 9 -7.12 21.11 9.37
C ARG A 9 -7.85 19.89 9.92
N LEU A 10 -9.13 19.74 9.56
CA LEU A 10 -9.92 18.54 9.84
C LEU A 10 -9.56 17.45 8.82
N TYR A 11 -9.44 16.22 9.30
CA TYR A 11 -9.23 15.04 8.46
C TYR A 11 -10.48 14.17 8.56
N GLU A 12 -11.01 13.76 7.42
CA GLU A 12 -12.15 12.85 7.38
C GLU A 12 -11.66 11.42 7.61
N ALA A 13 -12.35 10.72 8.51
CA ALA A 13 -12.19 9.29 8.66
C ALA A 13 -13.13 8.56 7.69
N GLN A 14 -12.66 7.46 7.12
CA GLN A 14 -13.52 6.54 6.38
C GLN A 14 -13.50 5.18 7.06
N GLU A 15 -14.69 4.58 7.14
CA GLU A 15 -14.86 3.22 7.65
C GLU A 15 -15.27 2.29 6.51
N ARG A 16 -14.72 1.08 6.54
CA ARG A 16 -15.04 0.01 5.59
C ARG A 16 -15.10 -1.31 6.35
N ARG A 17 -16.09 -2.14 6.02
CA ARG A 17 -16.21 -3.49 6.56
C ARG A 17 -15.45 -4.46 5.67
N LEU A 18 -14.52 -5.21 6.27
CA LEU A 18 -13.82 -6.31 5.61
C LEU A 18 -14.58 -7.61 5.86
N SER A 19 -14.70 -8.42 4.82
CA SER A 19 -15.27 -9.77 4.86
C SER A 19 -14.15 -10.81 4.92
N PRO A 20 -14.45 -12.05 5.34
CA PRO A 20 -13.49 -13.14 5.21
C PRO A 20 -12.99 -13.25 3.76
N SER A 21 -11.68 -13.39 3.59
CA SER A 21 -10.96 -13.40 2.30
C SER A 21 -10.71 -12.03 1.65
N ASP A 22 -11.16 -10.92 2.22
CA ASP A 22 -10.72 -9.59 1.77
C ASP A 22 -9.26 -9.34 2.18
N VAL A 23 -8.51 -8.66 1.30
CA VAL A 23 -7.12 -8.27 1.55
C VAL A 23 -7.00 -6.75 1.53
N LEU A 24 -6.61 -6.17 2.67
CA LEU A 24 -6.25 -4.76 2.80
C LEU A 24 -4.73 -4.60 2.69
N VAL A 25 -4.26 -3.82 1.72
CA VAL A 25 -2.85 -3.52 1.53
C VAL A 25 -2.58 -2.08 1.94
N LEU A 26 -1.73 -1.89 2.96
CA LEU A 26 -1.21 -0.61 3.38
C LEU A 26 0.29 -0.59 3.07
N TYR A 27 0.74 0.36 2.27
CA TYR A 27 2.13 0.47 1.85
C TYR A 27 2.58 1.93 1.88
N THR A 28 3.90 2.12 1.96
CA THR A 28 4.57 3.40 1.75
C THR A 28 5.23 3.41 0.38
N ASP A 29 5.57 4.61 -0.09
CA ASP A 29 6.34 4.84 -1.32
C ASP A 29 7.61 4.00 -1.43
N GLY A 30 8.29 3.71 -0.31
CA GLY A 30 9.52 2.90 -0.28
C GLY A 30 9.42 1.53 -0.95
N VAL A 31 8.23 0.90 -1.02
CA VAL A 31 8.04 -0.35 -1.78
C VAL A 31 8.02 -0.07 -3.28
N THR A 32 7.24 0.91 -3.72
CA THR A 32 7.08 1.24 -5.13
C THR A 32 8.31 1.91 -5.74
N GLU A 33 9.09 2.61 -4.91
CA GLU A 33 10.33 3.32 -5.29
C GLU A 33 11.58 2.43 -5.15
N ALA A 34 11.45 1.17 -4.72
CA ALA A 34 12.58 0.25 -4.65
C ALA A 34 13.13 -0.04 -6.06
N PHE A 35 14.45 0.06 -6.21
CA PHE A 35 15.14 -0.13 -7.49
C PHE A 35 15.72 -1.54 -7.63
N ASN A 36 15.57 -2.12 -8.82
CA ASN A 36 16.31 -3.32 -9.21
C ASN A 36 17.74 -2.98 -9.70
N ALA A 37 18.53 -4.01 -10.05
CA ALA A 37 19.89 -3.83 -10.54
C ALA A 37 19.99 -3.00 -11.84
N SER A 38 18.91 -2.97 -12.64
CA SER A 38 18.78 -2.18 -13.86
C SER A 38 18.32 -0.74 -13.60
N ARG A 39 18.16 -0.33 -12.33
CA ARG A 39 17.63 0.97 -11.90
C ARG A 39 16.19 1.22 -12.35
N GLU A 40 15.41 0.17 -12.49
CA GLU A 40 13.96 0.27 -12.67
C GLU A 40 13.28 0.23 -11.31
N MET A 41 12.32 1.13 -11.09
CA MET A 41 11.46 1.08 -9.91
C MET A 41 10.58 -0.15 -9.94
N PHE A 42 10.20 -0.64 -8.76
CA PHE A 42 9.26 -1.75 -8.64
C PHE A 42 7.87 -1.38 -9.18
N GLY A 43 7.37 -0.18 -8.85
CA GLY A 43 6.12 0.36 -9.38
C GLY A 43 4.85 -0.21 -8.74
N VAL A 44 3.72 0.46 -9.01
CA VAL A 44 2.41 0.11 -8.43
C VAL A 44 1.82 -1.12 -9.10
N GLU A 45 2.03 -1.28 -10.40
CA GLU A 45 1.48 -2.37 -11.20
C GLU A 45 2.00 -3.72 -10.72
N ARG A 46 3.32 -3.82 -10.49
CA ARG A 46 3.94 -5.04 -9.97
C ARG A 46 3.53 -5.32 -8.53
N LEU A 47 3.29 -4.30 -7.70
CA LEU A 47 2.74 -4.47 -6.36
C LEU A 47 1.32 -5.05 -6.40
N ILE A 48 0.46 -4.53 -7.27
CA ILE A 48 -0.91 -5.06 -7.46
C ILE A 48 -0.87 -6.52 -7.91
N GLU A 49 -0.01 -6.84 -8.89
CA GLU A 49 0.15 -8.21 -9.37
C GLU A 49 0.63 -9.15 -8.27
N ALA A 50 1.66 -8.75 -7.52
CA ALA A 50 2.19 -9.54 -6.41
C ALA A 50 1.13 -9.82 -5.35
N VAL A 51 0.34 -8.81 -4.96
CA VAL A 51 -0.76 -8.98 -3.99
C VAL A 51 -1.82 -9.94 -4.53
N ARG A 52 -2.25 -9.78 -5.79
CA ARG A 52 -3.28 -10.64 -6.39
C ARG A 52 -2.84 -12.10 -6.46
N THR A 53 -1.59 -12.34 -6.84
CA THR A 53 -1.03 -13.70 -6.96
C THR A 53 -0.92 -14.39 -5.59
N HIS A 54 -0.69 -13.63 -4.52
CA HIS A 54 -0.41 -14.18 -3.19
C HIS A 54 -1.49 -13.87 -2.15
N SER A 55 -2.68 -13.40 -2.57
CA SER A 55 -3.73 -12.91 -1.66
C SER A 55 -4.27 -13.96 -0.68
N ALA A 56 -4.05 -15.24 -0.98
CA ALA A 56 -4.45 -16.37 -0.13
C ALA A 56 -3.38 -16.80 0.90
N LEU A 57 -2.17 -16.23 0.82
CA LEU A 57 -1.08 -16.53 1.75
C LEU A 57 -1.15 -15.61 2.98
N SER A 58 -0.55 -16.05 4.08
CA SER A 58 -0.36 -15.19 5.25
C SER A 58 0.59 -14.04 4.88
N ALA A 59 0.30 -12.84 5.40
CA ALA A 59 1.22 -11.71 5.32
C ALA A 59 2.41 -11.83 6.29
N GLN A 60 2.44 -12.88 7.13
CA GLN A 60 3.53 -13.15 8.06
C GLN A 60 4.72 -13.79 7.32
N GLY A 61 5.90 -13.23 7.57
CA GLY A 61 7.20 -13.85 7.32
C GLY A 61 7.89 -14.16 8.64
#